data_AF-A0A523S0Z7-F1
#
_entry.id   AF-A0A523S0Z7-F1
#
_cell.length_a   1.000
_cell.length_b   1.000
_cell.length_c   1.000
_cell.angle_alpha   90.00
_cell.angle_beta   90.00
_cell.angle_gamma   90.00
#
_symmetry.space_group_name_H-M   'P 1'
#
loop_
_entity.id
_entity.type
_entity.pdbx_description
1 polymer ?
#
loop_
_entity_poly.entity_id
_entity_poly.type
_entity_poly.pdbx_seq_one_letter_code
_entity_poly.pdbx_strand_id
1 'polypeptide(L)'
;MQVNQIDAEIITVLDEQIQLEQDTLKKLVKLEEDSKETAVRLVFLDLRLDTWKHIKFLEGMKELLTTTPCDEWLAKVGRYSGRIRLERELSSLVIEEDKMVSLLEKTLDKVSDPIARLLLEHMKDEESSHSKDLMQLVKIIQMSPLQTKKGEKGTDIVCETE
;
A
#
# COMPACT_ATOMS: atom_id res chain seq x y z
N MET A 1 -5.51 -28.56 -2.21
CA MET A 1 -4.57 -27.72 -3.01
C MET A 1 -3.20 -27.53 -2.35
N GLN A 2 -2.13 -28.00 -3.01
CA GLN A 2 -0.73 -27.73 -2.63
C GLN A 2 -0.36 -26.28 -2.96
N VAL A 3 0.06 -25.51 -1.96
CA VAL A 3 0.87 -24.30 -2.18
C VAL A 3 2.06 -24.72 -3.03
N ASN A 4 2.26 -24.11 -4.20
CA ASN A 4 3.42 -24.40 -5.03
C ASN A 4 4.68 -24.19 -4.17
N GLN A 5 5.70 -25.05 -4.29
CA GLN A 5 6.89 -25.01 -3.44
C GLN A 5 7.54 -23.61 -3.41
N ILE A 6 7.48 -22.90 -4.55
CA ILE A 6 7.92 -21.51 -4.70
C ILE A 6 7.09 -20.53 -3.84
N ASP A 7 5.76 -20.68 -3.83
CA ASP A 7 4.89 -19.80 -3.03
C ASP A 7 5.11 -20.02 -1.53
N ALA A 8 5.42 -21.25 -1.10
CA ALA A 8 5.73 -21.57 0.29
C ALA A 8 7.07 -20.96 0.74
N GLU A 9 8.08 -20.97 -0.13
CA GLU A 9 9.37 -20.30 0.09
C GLU A 9 9.18 -18.77 0.17
N ILE A 10 8.38 -18.18 -0.72
CA ILE A 10 8.06 -16.75 -0.69
C ILE A 10 7.34 -16.38 0.61
N ILE A 11 6.33 -17.14 1.03
CA ILE A 11 5.60 -16.89 2.28
C ILE A 11 6.55 -16.91 3.48
N THR A 12 7.51 -17.83 3.51
CA THR A 12 8.50 -17.90 4.60
C THR A 12 9.35 -16.63 4.67
N VAL A 13 9.84 -16.15 3.53
CA VAL A 13 10.62 -14.91 3.46
C VAL A 13 9.77 -13.70 3.87
N LEU A 14 8.50 -13.65 3.46
CA LEU A 14 7.58 -12.57 3.87
C LEU A 14 7.37 -12.57 5.38
N ASP A 15 7.22 -13.74 6.01
CA ASP A 15 7.05 -13.85 7.47
C ASP A 15 8.30 -13.37 8.22
N GLU A 16 9.49 -13.71 7.74
CA GLU A 16 10.75 -13.21 8.32
C GLU A 16 10.85 -11.67 8.21
N GLN A 17 10.48 -11.10 7.06
CA GLN A 17 10.47 -9.65 6.87
C GLN A 17 9.44 -8.96 7.76
N ILE A 18 8.22 -9.50 7.86
CA ILE A 18 7.17 -8.97 8.75
C ILE A 18 7.68 -8.93 10.19
N GLN A 19 8.32 -9.99 10.67
CA GLN A 19 8.85 -10.05 12.03
C GLN A 19 9.94 -8.99 12.26
N LEU A 20 10.84 -8.81 11.30
CA LEU A 20 11.90 -7.81 11.37
C LEU A 20 11.33 -6.38 11.42
N GLU A 21 10.34 -6.08 10.59
CA GLU A 21 9.68 -4.79 10.56
C GLU A 21 8.89 -4.53 11.86
N GLN A 22 8.22 -5.54 12.41
CA GLN A 22 7.53 -5.41 13.71
C GLN A 22 8.49 -5.10 14.86
N ASP A 23 9.68 -5.71 14.87
CA ASP A 23 10.67 -5.43 15.91
C ASP A 23 11.35 -4.07 15.71
N THR A 24 11.49 -3.63 14.46
CA THR A 24 11.95 -2.28 14.11
C THR A 24 10.93 -1.23 14.55
N LEU A 25 9.64 -1.48 14.32
CA LEU A 25 8.54 -0.60 14.72
C LEU A 25 8.56 -0.33 16.24
N LYS A 26 8.71 -1.39 17.04
CA LYS A 26 8.80 -1.28 18.51
C LYS A 26 9.98 -0.43 18.97
N LYS A 27 11.11 -0.48 18.25
CA LYS A 27 12.28 0.35 18.56
C LYS A 27 12.03 1.81 18.18
N LEU A 28 11.45 2.06 17.01
CA LEU A 28 11.13 3.41 16.54
C LEU A 28 10.14 4.13 17.47
N VAL A 29 9.10 3.44 17.95
CA VAL A 29 8.17 3.99 18.96
C VAL A 29 8.93 4.50 20.19
N LYS A 30 9.85 3.70 20.74
CA LYS A 30 10.63 4.11 21.93
C LYS A 30 11.54 5.29 21.64
N LEU A 31 12.23 5.28 20.49
CA LEU A 31 13.10 6.37 20.08
C LEU A 31 12.33 7.69 19.85
N GLU A 32 11.11 7.59 19.31
CA GLU A 32 10.20 8.74 19.18
C GLU A 32 9.80 9.29 20.55
N GLU A 33 9.40 8.42 21.49
CA GLU A 33 8.98 8.81 22.85
C GLU A 33 10.11 9.40 23.69
N ASP A 34 11.33 8.85 23.58
CA ASP A 34 12.50 9.27 24.36
C ASP A 34 13.16 10.56 23.82
N SER A 35 12.88 10.92 22.56
CA SER A 35 13.50 12.09 21.92
C SER A 35 12.95 13.40 22.48
N LYS A 36 13.85 14.29 22.88
CA LYS A 36 13.50 15.64 23.39
C LYS A 36 13.43 16.69 22.29
N GLU A 37 13.98 16.40 21.11
CA GLU A 37 14.06 17.33 19.99
C GLU A 37 12.90 17.08 19.03
N THR A 38 12.07 18.11 18.79
CA THR A 38 10.87 17.99 17.96
C THR A 38 11.19 17.52 16.53
N ALA A 39 12.23 18.06 15.91
CA ALA A 39 12.61 17.65 14.56
C ALA A 39 13.01 16.17 14.48
N VAL A 40 13.72 15.67 15.49
CA VAL A 40 14.11 14.26 15.58
C VAL A 40 12.88 13.37 15.81
N ARG A 41 11.93 13.82 16.64
CA ARG A 41 10.64 13.12 16.83
C ARG A 41 9.86 12.99 15.52
N LEU A 42 9.83 14.04 14.71
CA LEU A 42 9.17 14.00 13.41
C LEU A 42 9.80 12.97 12.47
N VAL A 43 11.14 12.87 12.46
CA VAL A 43 11.85 11.85 11.66
C VAL A 43 11.56 10.43 12.17
N PHE A 44 11.52 10.19 13.49
CA PHE A 44 11.16 8.86 13.99
C PHE A 44 9.70 8.51 13.76
N LEU A 45 8.80 9.48 13.84
CA LEU A 45 7.39 9.31 13.50
C LEU A 45 7.23 8.88 12.04
N ASP A 46 7.93 9.55 11.13
CA ASP A 46 7.93 9.24 9.71
C ASP A 46 8.39 7.80 9.44
N LEU A 47 9.58 7.44 9.91
CA LEU A 47 10.10 6.06 9.82
C LEU A 47 9.14 5.03 10.44
N ARG A 48 8.47 5.38 11.54
CA ARG A 48 7.51 4.50 12.21
C ARG A 48 6.28 4.24 11.32
N LEU A 49 5.75 5.27 10.67
CA LEU A 49 4.62 5.14 9.76
C LEU A 49 4.99 4.31 8.53
N ASP A 50 6.20 4.50 8.02
CA ASP A 50 6.75 3.73 6.90
C ASP A 50 6.96 2.25 7.22
N THR A 51 7.57 1.94 8.37
CA THR A 51 7.68 0.57 8.85
C THR A 51 6.30 -0.07 9.02
N TRP A 52 5.32 0.66 9.55
CA TRP A 52 3.95 0.15 9.68
C TRP A 52 3.31 -0.12 8.31
N LYS A 53 3.50 0.78 7.35
CA LYS A 53 3.07 0.64 5.95
C LYS A 53 3.65 -0.63 5.34
N HIS A 54 4.94 -0.90 5.52
CA HIS A 54 5.60 -2.11 5.01
C HIS A 54 4.99 -3.38 5.59
N ILE A 55 4.76 -3.44 6.91
CA ILE A 55 4.12 -4.59 7.56
C ILE A 55 2.77 -4.88 6.89
N LYS A 56 1.93 -3.85 6.69
CA LYS A 56 0.61 -4.02 6.07
C LYS A 56 0.69 -4.45 4.61
N PHE A 57 1.66 -3.95 3.87
CA PHE A 57 1.89 -4.36 2.50
C PHE A 57 2.30 -5.85 2.42
N LEU A 58 3.24 -6.28 3.27
CA LEU A 58 3.70 -7.67 3.32
C LEU A 58 2.58 -8.63 3.78
N GLU A 59 1.78 -8.24 4.77
CA GLU A 59 0.59 -8.99 5.21
C GLU A 59 -0.41 -9.16 4.05
N GLY A 60 -0.71 -8.09 3.31
CA GLY A 60 -1.60 -8.14 2.15
C GLY A 60 -1.05 -8.99 1.00
N MET A 61 0.26 -8.95 0.76
CA MET A 61 0.92 -9.82 -0.23
C MET A 61 0.82 -11.30 0.16
N LYS A 62 0.99 -11.61 1.45
CA LYS A 62 0.81 -12.97 1.97
C LYS A 62 -0.66 -13.43 1.84
N GLU A 63 -1.62 -12.55 2.12
CA GLU A 63 -3.05 -12.84 1.92
C GLU A 63 -3.35 -13.13 0.44
N LEU A 64 -2.80 -12.34 -0.49
CA LEU A 64 -2.96 -12.55 -1.92
C LEU A 64 -2.45 -13.92 -2.39
N LEU A 65 -1.35 -14.42 -1.81
CA LEU A 65 -0.76 -15.71 -2.15
C LEU A 65 -1.52 -16.90 -1.53
N THR A 66 -2.21 -16.68 -0.41
CA THR A 66 -2.87 -17.75 0.36
C THR A 66 -4.38 -17.83 0.12
N THR A 67 -5.01 -16.74 -0.31
CA THR A 67 -6.46 -16.67 -0.48
C THR A 67 -6.91 -17.17 -1.85
N THR A 68 -7.68 -18.26 -1.86
CA THR A 68 -8.40 -18.72 -3.06
C THR A 68 -9.86 -18.27 -2.98
N PRO A 69 -10.39 -17.50 -3.96
CA PRO A 69 -11.80 -17.10 -3.93
C PRO A 69 -12.71 -18.29 -4.21
N CYS A 70 -13.64 -18.59 -3.28
CA CYS A 70 -14.54 -19.75 -3.34
C CYS A 70 -15.73 -19.59 -4.30
N ASP A 71 -16.03 -18.37 -4.78
CA ASP A 71 -17.10 -18.10 -5.74
C ASP A 71 -16.65 -17.03 -6.74
N GLU A 72 -16.26 -17.48 -7.94
CA GLU A 72 -15.82 -16.59 -9.01
C GLU A 72 -16.90 -15.62 -9.50
N TRP A 73 -18.20 -15.95 -9.38
CA TRP A 73 -19.27 -15.07 -9.83
C TRP A 73 -19.51 -13.92 -8.87
N LEU A 74 -19.65 -14.20 -7.57
CA LEU A 74 -19.74 -13.16 -6.54
C LEU A 74 -18.45 -12.33 -6.49
N ALA A 75 -17.29 -12.97 -6.65
CA ALA A 75 -16.02 -12.26 -6.77
C ALA A 75 -15.97 -11.37 -8.03
N LYS A 76 -16.52 -11.81 -9.17
CA LYS A 76 -16.56 -11.03 -10.42
C LYS A 76 -17.47 -9.82 -10.34
N VAL A 77 -18.69 -9.99 -9.82
CA VAL A 77 -19.64 -8.88 -9.63
C VAL A 77 -19.15 -7.91 -8.56
N GLY A 78 -18.58 -8.42 -7.47
CA GLY A 78 -17.90 -7.63 -6.44
C GLY A 78 -16.72 -6.82 -6.99
N ARG A 79 -15.85 -7.45 -7.79
CA ARG A 79 -14.72 -6.78 -8.45
C ARG A 79 -15.18 -5.70 -9.45
N TYR A 80 -16.22 -5.96 -10.23
CA TYR A 80 -16.71 -5.00 -11.23
C TYR A 80 -17.36 -3.76 -10.60
N SER A 81 -18.27 -3.96 -9.65
CA SER A 81 -18.93 -2.86 -8.93
C SER A 81 -17.95 -2.12 -8.02
N GLY A 82 -17.03 -2.84 -7.38
CA GLY A 82 -15.91 -2.29 -6.62
C GLY A 82 -14.98 -1.43 -7.48
N ARG A 83 -14.64 -1.86 -8.70
CA ARG A 83 -13.75 -1.15 -9.63
C ARG A 83 -14.23 0.26 -9.96
N ILE A 84 -15.50 0.42 -10.36
CA ILE A 84 -16.01 1.74 -10.79
C ILE A 84 -16.04 2.72 -9.62
N ARG A 85 -16.44 2.26 -8.44
CA ARG A 85 -16.42 3.09 -7.23
C ARG A 85 -14.97 3.44 -6.86
N LEU A 86 -14.09 2.45 -6.83
CA LEU A 86 -12.68 2.62 -6.48
C LEU A 86 -11.96 3.59 -7.43
N GLU A 87 -12.21 3.54 -8.74
CA GLU A 87 -11.63 4.48 -9.70
C GLU A 87 -12.01 5.94 -9.41
N ARG A 88 -13.26 6.20 -9.02
CA ARG A 88 -13.72 7.55 -8.66
C ARG A 88 -13.07 8.04 -7.37
N GLU A 89 -13.02 7.19 -6.35
CA GLU A 89 -12.39 7.52 -5.07
C GLU A 89 -10.88 7.78 -5.26
N LEU A 90 -10.19 6.92 -6.01
CA LEU A 90 -8.76 7.10 -6.33
C LEU A 90 -8.50 8.39 -7.10
N SER A 91 -9.36 8.75 -8.05
CA SER A 91 -9.25 10.02 -8.79
C SER A 91 -9.43 11.23 -7.88
N SER A 92 -10.33 11.13 -6.88
CA SER A 92 -10.49 12.19 -5.87
C SER A 92 -9.23 12.32 -5.01
N LEU A 93 -8.63 11.20 -4.60
CA LEU A 93 -7.39 11.21 -3.82
C LEU A 93 -6.25 11.85 -4.61
N VAL A 94 -6.08 11.54 -5.90
CA VAL A 94 -5.06 12.19 -6.75
C VAL A 94 -5.20 13.73 -6.73
N ILE A 95 -6.44 14.25 -6.79
CA ILE A 95 -6.69 15.69 -6.73
C ILE A 95 -6.29 16.27 -5.35
N GLU A 96 -6.53 15.52 -4.28
CA GLU A 96 -6.15 15.90 -2.92
C GLU A 96 -4.62 15.91 -2.75
N GLU A 97 -3.93 14.88 -3.24
CA GLU A 97 -2.46 14.80 -3.25
C GLU A 97 -1.83 15.99 -4.00
N ASP A 98 -2.30 16.27 -5.22
CA ASP A 98 -1.80 17.39 -6.02
C ASP A 98 -2.03 18.74 -5.33
N LYS A 99 -3.14 18.87 -4.59
CA LYS A 99 -3.44 20.05 -3.79
C LYS A 99 -2.48 20.17 -2.60
N MET A 100 -2.12 19.07 -1.94
CA MET A 100 -1.13 19.05 -0.87
C MET A 100 0.24 19.48 -1.38
N VAL A 101 0.68 18.97 -2.54
CA VAL A 101 1.92 19.42 -3.21
C VAL A 101 1.91 20.94 -3.42
N SER A 102 0.82 21.50 -3.95
CA SER A 102 0.72 22.96 -4.17
C SER A 102 0.78 23.77 -2.87
N LEU A 103 0.25 23.25 -1.77
CA LEU A 103 0.32 23.90 -0.44
C LEU A 103 1.74 23.83 0.14
N LEU A 104 2.42 22.71 -0.03
CA LEU A 104 3.81 22.52 0.39
C LEU A 104 4.75 23.46 -0.37
N GLU A 105 4.57 23.61 -1.68
CA GLU A 105 5.33 24.58 -2.50
C GLU A 105 5.18 26.02 -1.98
N LYS A 106 3.95 26.47 -1.74
CA LYS A 106 3.68 27.81 -1.18
C LYS A 106 4.31 28.01 0.20
N THR A 107 4.49 26.93 0.95
CA THR A 107 5.10 26.96 2.29
C THR A 107 6.62 27.02 2.17
N LEU A 108 7.21 26.23 1.26
CA LEU A 108 8.65 26.22 0.96
C LEU A 108 9.18 27.58 0.47
N ASP A 109 8.35 28.38 -0.21
CA ASP A 109 8.68 29.75 -0.61
C ASP A 109 8.84 30.73 0.57
N LYS A 110 8.32 30.36 1.76
CA LYS A 110 8.26 31.23 2.94
C LYS A 110 9.15 30.75 4.09
N VAL A 111 9.60 29.51 4.05
CA VAL A 111 10.40 28.90 5.11
C VAL A 111 11.89 29.17 4.89
N SER A 112 12.51 29.81 5.89
CA SER A 112 13.96 30.07 5.92
C SER A 112 14.74 29.08 6.80
N ASP A 113 14.05 28.35 7.67
CA ASP A 113 14.70 27.36 8.54
C ASP A 113 15.13 26.13 7.73
N PRO A 114 16.44 25.76 7.72
CA PRO A 114 16.93 24.67 6.89
C PRO A 114 16.35 23.29 7.24
N ILE A 115 16.04 23.05 8.52
CA ILE A 115 15.51 21.75 8.97
C ILE A 115 14.05 21.63 8.55
N ALA A 116 13.24 22.66 8.80
CA ALA A 116 11.86 22.71 8.35
C ALA A 116 11.77 22.62 6.83
N ARG A 117 12.69 23.26 6.11
CA ARG A 117 12.76 23.15 4.65
C ARG A 117 13.03 21.72 4.20
N LEU A 118 14.02 21.04 4.79
CA LEU A 118 14.34 19.64 4.49
C LEU A 118 13.11 18.72 4.71
N LEU A 119 12.42 18.88 5.84
CA LEU A 119 11.22 18.07 6.16
C LEU A 119 10.08 18.34 5.18
N LEU A 120 9.85 19.60 4.79
CA LEU A 120 8.81 19.97 3.83
C LEU A 120 9.13 19.52 2.40
N GLU A 121 10.41 19.54 2.00
CA GLU A 121 10.86 19.00 0.72
C GLU A 121 10.63 17.48 0.67
N HIS A 122 10.97 16.77 1.74
CA HIS A 122 10.70 15.34 1.85
C HIS A 122 9.19 15.02 1.73
N MET A 123 8.32 15.69 2.49
CA MET A 123 6.87 15.51 2.38
C MET A 123 6.37 15.79 0.97
N LYS A 124 6.87 16.84 0.31
CA LYS A 124 6.46 17.18 -1.06
C LYS A 124 6.81 16.05 -2.04
N ASP A 125 7.99 15.45 -1.89
CA ASP A 125 8.44 14.35 -2.75
C ASP A 125 7.56 13.11 -2.54
N GLU A 126 7.14 12.84 -1.30
CA GLU A 126 6.20 11.74 -0.99
C GLU A 126 4.83 11.94 -1.62
N GLU A 127 4.17 13.09 -1.41
CA GLU A 127 2.84 13.34 -2.00
C GLU A 127 2.90 13.31 -3.54
N SER A 128 4.02 13.77 -4.12
CA SER A 128 4.26 13.68 -5.56
C SER A 128 4.41 12.24 -6.04
N SER A 129 4.91 11.33 -5.20
CA SER A 129 4.94 9.89 -5.48
C SER A 129 3.56 9.27 -5.33
N HIS A 130 2.83 9.59 -4.24
CA HIS A 130 1.49 9.09 -3.98
C HIS A 130 0.53 9.36 -5.15
N SER A 131 0.51 10.60 -5.66
CA SER A 131 -0.28 10.96 -6.85
C SER A 131 0.02 10.05 -8.05
N LYS A 132 1.30 9.78 -8.34
CA LYS A 132 1.72 8.89 -9.44
C LYS A 132 1.33 7.44 -9.20
N ASP A 133 1.50 6.95 -7.98
CA ASP A 133 1.19 5.58 -7.59
C ASP A 133 -0.32 5.32 -7.69
N LEU A 134 -1.14 6.28 -7.24
CA LEU A 134 -2.60 6.23 -7.39
C LEU A 134 -3.03 6.21 -8.86
N MET A 135 -2.42 7.05 -9.70
CA MET A 135 -2.68 7.02 -11.15
C MET A 135 -2.30 5.69 -11.80
N GLN A 136 -1.18 5.10 -11.36
CA GLN A 136 -0.75 3.79 -11.84
C GLN A 136 -1.70 2.68 -11.37
N LEU A 137 -2.19 2.75 -10.14
CA LEU A 137 -3.19 1.83 -9.60
C LEU A 137 -4.49 1.92 -10.40
N VAL A 138 -4.97 3.11 -10.76
CA VAL A 138 -6.13 3.27 -11.65
C VAL A 138 -5.90 2.57 -12.98
N LYS A 139 -4.73 2.71 -13.61
CA LYS A 139 -4.40 2.03 -14.87
C LYS A 139 -4.37 0.51 -14.72
N ILE A 140 -3.70 0.00 -13.68
CA ILE A 140 -3.66 -1.44 -13.39
C ILE A 140 -5.08 -1.94 -13.19
N ILE A 141 -5.84 -1.24 -12.35
CA ILE A 141 -7.25 -1.53 -12.12
C ILE A 141 -7.99 -1.50 -13.44
N GLN A 142 -7.78 -0.63 -14.42
CA GLN A 142 -8.50 -0.69 -15.70
C GLN A 142 -8.09 -1.89 -16.56
N MET A 143 -6.81 -2.28 -16.52
CA MET A 143 -6.23 -3.32 -17.37
C MET A 143 -6.36 -4.75 -16.80
N SER A 144 -6.52 -4.92 -15.48
CA SER A 144 -6.58 -6.25 -14.87
C SER A 144 -7.76 -7.06 -15.42
N PRO A 145 -7.57 -8.33 -15.80
CA PRO A 145 -8.69 -9.17 -16.21
C PRO A 145 -9.60 -9.41 -15.00
N LEU A 146 -10.92 -9.41 -15.21
CA LEU A 146 -11.90 -9.66 -14.14
C LEU A 146 -11.76 -11.07 -13.55
N GLN A 147 -11.11 -12.00 -14.26
CA GLN A 147 -10.80 -13.36 -13.87
C GLN A 147 -9.35 -13.72 -14.27
N THR A 148 -8.60 -14.36 -13.37
CA THR A 148 -7.21 -14.81 -13.61
C THR A 148 -7.15 -16.12 -14.39
N LYS A 149 -8.23 -16.91 -14.42
CA LYS A 149 -8.38 -18.12 -15.25
C LYS A 149 -9.53 -17.96 -16.23
N LYS A 150 -9.36 -18.50 -17.45
CA LYS A 150 -10.41 -18.59 -18.46
C LYS A 150 -11.15 -19.91 -18.22
N GLY A 151 -12.42 -19.87 -17.81
CA GLY A 151 -13.23 -21.10 -17.70
C GLY A 151 -13.28 -21.82 -19.05
N GLU A 152 -13.12 -23.14 -19.05
CA GLU A 152 -13.14 -23.94 -20.29
C GLU A 152 -14.57 -24.07 -20.86
N LYS A 153 -15.59 -23.94 -20.00
CA LYS A 153 -17.01 -23.86 -20.32
C LYS A 153 -17.69 -22.72 -19.54
N GLY A 154 -18.85 -22.28 -20.03
CA GLY A 154 -19.62 -21.19 -19.42
C GLY A 154 -20.17 -21.46 -18.01
N THR A 155 -19.92 -22.63 -17.43
CA THR A 155 -20.41 -23.09 -16.13
C THR A 155 -19.33 -23.73 -15.26
N ASP A 156 -18.06 -23.65 -15.64
CA ASP A 156 -16.99 -24.30 -14.87
C ASP A 156 -16.72 -23.52 -13.58
N ILE A 157 -17.49 -23.87 -12.55
CA ILE A 157 -17.20 -23.58 -11.15
C ILE A 157 -16.09 -24.56 -10.75
N VAL A 158 -14.88 -24.06 -10.53
CA VAL A 158 -13.78 -24.89 -10.04
C VAL A 158 -13.79 -24.82 -8.52
N CYS A 159 -14.36 -25.84 -7.88
CA CYS A 159 -14.06 -26.19 -6.49
C CYS A 159 -13.46 -27.60 -6.48
N GLU A 160 -12.36 -27.80 -5.74
CA GLU A 160 -12.09 -29.11 -5.16
C GLU A 160 -13.12 -29.31 -4.03
N THR A 161 -13.92 -30.37 -4.12
CA THR A 161 -14.81 -30.82 -3.04
C THR A 161 -14.00 -31.53 -1.96
N GLU A 162 -14.12 -31.05 -0.73
CA GLU A 162 -14.16 -31.92 0.46
C GLU A 162 -15.55 -31.82 1.11
#